data_AF-A0A941IFT3-F1
#
_entry.id   AF-A0A941IFT3-F1
#
_cell.length_a   1.000
_cell.length_b   1.000
_cell.length_c   1.000
_cell.angle_alpha   90.00
_cell.angle_beta   90.00
_cell.angle_gamma   90.00
#
_symmetry.space_group_name_H-M   'P 1'
#
loop_
_entity.id
_entity.type
_entity.pdbx_description
1 polymer ?
#
loop_
_entity_poly.entity_id
_entity_poly.type
_entity_poly.pdbx_seq_one_letter_code
_entity_poly.pdbx_strand_id
1 'polypeptide(L)'
;MTGRTGRPPLSERRRATTRMEIAEEAVRLFAAKGVAAASADEIAAAAGVSTRTLWRYFRSKEDCVRPLLTAGLDAMADRVRAWDGTGSLLAAVRRSGELSIDPRHVTALRELVVLTRTEPGLRAVWLETHYEAEVLFCRLVAESTGRCADELPLRLHVGMFNLAMRIAVEDWARRGAESPAADLEALTGAVIRTVATAARALED
;
A
#
# COMPACT_ATOMS: atom_id res chain seq x y z
N MET A 1 -18.99 -36.94 -24.84
CA MET A 1 -17.87 -36.28 -24.13
C MET A 1 -18.32 -34.88 -23.74
N THR A 2 -18.81 -34.70 -22.51
CA THR A 2 -19.29 -33.41 -22.01
C THR A 2 -18.10 -32.58 -21.51
N GLY A 3 -17.77 -31.52 -22.26
CA GLY A 3 -16.75 -30.56 -21.85
C GLY A 3 -17.19 -29.87 -20.55
N ARG A 4 -16.40 -30.04 -19.48
CA ARG A 4 -16.53 -29.23 -18.28
C ARG A 4 -16.21 -27.79 -18.66
N THR A 5 -17.24 -26.98 -18.84
CA THR A 5 -17.12 -25.53 -18.96
C THR A 5 -16.56 -25.00 -17.63
N GLY A 6 -15.24 -24.80 -17.60
CA GLY A 6 -14.58 -24.12 -16.48
C GLY A 6 -15.19 -22.73 -16.30
N ARG A 7 -15.37 -22.32 -15.04
CA ARG A 7 -15.84 -20.97 -14.69
C ARG A 7 -14.96 -19.94 -15.44
N PRO A 8 -15.54 -18.93 -16.11
CA PRO A 8 -14.76 -17.92 -16.81
C PRO A 8 -13.70 -17.29 -15.90
N PRO A 9 -12.52 -16.91 -16.43
CA PRO A 9 -11.51 -16.19 -15.65
C PRO A 9 -12.14 -14.98 -14.97
N LEU A 10 -11.85 -14.77 -13.68
CA LEU A 10 -12.31 -13.59 -12.96
C LEU A 10 -11.70 -12.36 -13.62
N SER A 11 -12.51 -11.30 -13.83
CA SER A 11 -11.97 -10.01 -14.25
C SER A 11 -10.97 -9.49 -13.21
N GLU A 12 -9.99 -8.70 -13.65
CA GLU A 12 -8.97 -8.12 -12.76
C GLU A 12 -9.61 -7.35 -11.60
N ARG A 13 -10.71 -6.63 -11.87
CA ARG A 13 -11.51 -5.95 -10.84
C ARG A 13 -12.06 -6.91 -9.80
N ARG A 14 -12.66 -8.04 -10.20
CA ARG A 14 -13.14 -9.06 -9.26
C ARG A 14 -11.99 -9.67 -8.45
N ARG A 15 -10.84 -9.89 -9.09
CA ARG A 15 -9.65 -10.41 -8.40
C ARG A 15 -9.14 -9.40 -7.35
N ALA A 16 -9.10 -8.12 -7.67
CA ALA A 16 -8.70 -7.07 -6.74
C ALA A 16 -9.68 -6.96 -5.56
N THR A 17 -10.99 -6.99 -5.82
CA THR A 17 -12.03 -7.01 -4.78
C THR A 17 -11.84 -8.20 -3.84
N THR A 18 -11.73 -9.42 -4.37
CA THR A 18 -11.53 -10.62 -3.52
C THR A 18 -10.23 -10.56 -2.72
N ARG A 19 -9.14 -10.01 -3.28
CA ARG A 19 -7.89 -9.84 -2.54
C ARG A 19 -8.05 -8.86 -1.38
N MET A 20 -8.78 -7.78 -1.59
CA MET A 20 -9.05 -6.79 -0.54
C MET A 20 -9.95 -7.37 0.57
N GLU A 21 -11.02 -8.08 0.22
CA GLU A 21 -11.89 -8.78 1.18
C GLU A 21 -11.10 -9.77 2.05
N ILE A 22 -10.19 -10.55 1.45
CA ILE A 22 -9.29 -11.45 2.21
C ILE A 22 -8.38 -10.66 3.15
N ALA A 23 -7.86 -9.51 2.72
CA ALA A 23 -6.97 -8.68 3.53
C ALA A 23 -7.70 -8.11 4.75
N GLU A 24 -8.91 -7.58 4.57
CA GLU A 24 -9.75 -7.06 5.65
C GLU A 24 -10.07 -8.15 6.69
N GLU A 25 -10.49 -9.33 6.25
CA GLU A 25 -10.79 -10.45 7.15
C GLU A 25 -9.54 -10.98 7.86
N ALA A 26 -8.39 -11.02 7.19
CA ALA A 26 -7.13 -11.37 7.81
C ALA A 26 -6.76 -10.38 8.92
N VAL A 27 -6.85 -9.08 8.66
CA VAL A 27 -6.59 -8.03 9.67
C VAL A 27 -7.55 -8.16 10.85
N ARG A 28 -8.84 -8.34 10.60
CA ARG A 28 -9.84 -8.51 11.66
C ARG A 28 -9.51 -9.70 12.56
N LEU A 29 -9.14 -10.84 11.98
CA LEU A 29 -8.74 -12.04 12.74
C LEU A 29 -7.43 -11.84 13.49
N PHE A 30 -6.43 -11.20 12.88
CA PHE A 30 -5.16 -10.90 13.54
C PHE A 30 -5.33 -9.92 14.70
N ALA A 31 -6.18 -8.90 14.56
CA ALA A 31 -6.51 -7.97 15.62
C ALA A 31 -7.24 -8.67 16.79
N ALA A 32 -8.13 -9.62 16.50
CA ALA A 32 -8.94 -10.29 17.52
C ALA A 32 -8.16 -11.32 18.35
N LYS A 33 -7.23 -12.06 17.75
CA LYS A 33 -6.57 -13.21 18.42
C LYS A 33 -5.07 -13.34 18.15
N GLY A 34 -4.45 -12.37 17.48
CA GLY A 34 -3.05 -12.40 17.09
C GLY A 34 -2.78 -13.25 15.85
N VAL A 35 -1.63 -13.02 15.21
CA VAL A 35 -1.27 -13.69 13.94
C VAL A 35 -1.05 -15.19 14.16
N ALA A 36 -0.39 -15.57 15.26
CA ALA A 36 -0.06 -16.96 15.56
C ALA A 36 -1.31 -17.87 15.65
N ALA A 37 -2.37 -17.39 16.32
CA ALA A 37 -3.61 -18.16 16.54
C ALA A 37 -4.59 -18.14 15.35
N ALA A 38 -4.37 -17.27 14.37
CA ALA A 38 -5.16 -17.23 13.13
C ALA A 38 -4.63 -18.23 12.10
N SER A 39 -5.53 -19.06 11.57
CA SER A 39 -5.24 -20.02 10.51
C SER A 39 -5.72 -19.51 9.14
N ALA A 40 -5.10 -20.02 8.07
CA ALA A 40 -5.51 -19.70 6.72
C ALA A 40 -6.92 -20.20 6.38
N ASP A 41 -7.36 -21.31 6.99
CA ASP A 41 -8.71 -21.84 6.82
C ASP A 41 -9.77 -20.89 7.39
N GLU A 42 -9.52 -20.29 8.56
CA GLU A 42 -10.42 -19.30 9.13
C GLU A 42 -10.47 -18.00 8.31
N ILE A 43 -9.33 -17.53 7.80
CA ILE A 43 -9.27 -16.36 6.91
C ILE A 43 -10.05 -16.65 5.63
N ALA A 44 -9.84 -17.82 5.02
CA ALA A 44 -10.53 -18.22 3.80
C ALA A 44 -12.06 -18.33 4.03
N ALA A 45 -12.46 -18.97 5.13
CA ALA A 45 -13.87 -19.12 5.50
C ALA A 45 -14.54 -17.76 5.73
N ALA A 46 -13.87 -16.84 6.45
CA ALA A 46 -14.38 -15.50 6.72
C ALA A 46 -14.55 -14.68 5.43
N ALA A 47 -13.62 -14.83 4.48
CA ALA A 47 -13.69 -14.17 3.16
C ALA A 47 -14.55 -14.92 2.13
N GLY A 48 -15.24 -16.00 2.51
CA GLY A 48 -16.12 -16.75 1.60
C GLY A 48 -15.39 -17.47 0.45
N VAL A 49 -14.10 -17.79 0.62
CA VAL A 49 -13.27 -18.49 -0.37
C VAL A 49 -12.75 -19.83 0.17
N SER A 50 -12.30 -20.71 -0.73
CA SER A 50 -11.56 -21.90 -0.29
C SER A 50 -10.12 -21.56 0.08
N THR A 51 -9.52 -22.31 0.99
CA THR A 51 -8.09 -22.19 1.35
C THR A 51 -7.17 -22.32 0.12
N ARG A 52 -7.51 -23.21 -0.81
CA ARG A 52 -6.83 -23.32 -2.12
C ARG A 52 -6.90 -22.03 -2.94
N THR A 53 -8.01 -21.28 -2.86
CA THR A 53 -8.16 -19.99 -3.52
C THR A 53 -7.35 -18.91 -2.83
N LEU A 54 -7.31 -18.90 -1.51
CA LEU A 54 -6.44 -18.02 -0.73
C LEU A 54 -4.97 -18.22 -1.13
N TRP A 55 -4.48 -19.45 -1.15
CA TRP A 55 -3.10 -19.78 -1.54
C TRP A 55 -2.77 -19.53 -3.02
N ARG A 56 -3.78 -19.37 -3.88
CA ARG A 56 -3.56 -18.90 -5.26
C ARG A 56 -3.20 -17.41 -5.30
N TYR A 57 -3.59 -16.64 -4.28
CA TYR A 57 -3.38 -15.19 -4.24
C TYR A 57 -2.22 -14.75 -3.36
N PHE A 58 -1.90 -15.51 -2.31
CA PHE A 58 -0.99 -15.10 -1.25
C PHE A 58 0.01 -16.21 -0.92
N ARG A 59 1.22 -15.80 -0.51
CA ARG A 59 2.33 -16.71 -0.23
C ARG A 59 2.33 -17.23 1.21
N SER A 60 1.75 -16.48 2.14
CA SER A 60 1.58 -16.84 3.55
C SER A 60 0.32 -16.16 4.12
N LYS A 61 -0.05 -16.49 5.36
CA LYS A 61 -1.19 -15.84 6.02
C LYS A 61 -0.91 -14.35 6.30
N GLU A 62 0.34 -14.02 6.60
CA GLU A 62 0.80 -12.64 6.79
C GLU A 62 0.73 -11.86 5.48
N ASP A 63 1.05 -12.49 4.35
CA ASP A 63 0.97 -11.88 3.02
C ASP A 63 -0.47 -11.55 2.59
N CYS A 64 -1.49 -12.16 3.22
CA CYS A 64 -2.90 -11.84 2.96
C CYS A 64 -3.23 -10.36 3.16
N VAL A 65 -2.48 -9.65 4.00
CA VAL A 65 -2.72 -8.23 4.32
C VAL A 65 -2.11 -7.27 3.28
N ARG A 66 -1.25 -7.78 2.38
CA ARG A 66 -0.52 -6.95 1.40
C ARG A 66 -1.41 -6.00 0.60
N PRO A 67 -2.61 -6.39 0.13
CA PRO A 67 -3.50 -5.48 -0.61
C PRO A 67 -3.85 -4.19 0.15
N LEU A 68 -4.01 -4.24 1.48
CA LEU A 68 -4.23 -3.05 2.29
C LEU A 68 -2.97 -2.17 2.35
N LEU A 69 -1.80 -2.80 2.46
CA LEU A 69 -0.51 -2.10 2.55
C LEU A 69 -0.10 -1.44 1.22
N THR A 70 -0.44 -2.07 0.09
CA THR A 70 -0.08 -1.54 -1.24
C THR A 70 -1.08 -0.55 -1.79
N ALA A 71 -2.35 -0.51 -1.33
CA ALA A 71 -3.38 0.33 -1.94
C ALA A 71 -2.95 1.79 -2.15
N GLY A 72 -2.35 2.41 -1.13
CA GLY A 72 -1.85 3.78 -1.23
C GLY A 72 -0.65 3.94 -2.16
N LEU A 73 0.22 2.93 -2.19
CA LEU A 73 1.42 2.89 -3.03
C LEU A 73 1.03 2.67 -4.51
N ASP A 74 0.06 1.81 -4.77
CA ASP A 74 -0.49 1.53 -6.10
C ASP A 74 -1.16 2.80 -6.66
N ALA A 75 -1.98 3.49 -5.86
CA ALA A 75 -2.57 4.77 -6.25
C ALA A 75 -1.51 5.85 -6.53
N MET A 76 -0.42 5.88 -5.75
CA MET A 76 0.70 6.76 -6.04
C MET A 76 1.38 6.38 -7.35
N ALA A 77 1.61 5.08 -7.60
CA ALA A 77 2.24 4.60 -8.82
C ALA A 77 1.43 4.99 -10.06
N ASP A 78 0.10 4.90 -9.99
CA ASP A 78 -0.78 5.34 -11.08
C ASP A 78 -0.67 6.84 -11.35
N ARG A 79 -0.51 7.67 -10.31
CA ARG A 79 -0.27 9.11 -10.48
C ARG A 79 1.08 9.41 -11.11
N VAL A 80 2.13 8.65 -10.77
CA VAL A 80 3.44 8.79 -11.42
C VAL A 80 3.35 8.38 -12.89
N ARG A 81 2.64 7.28 -13.21
CA ARG A 81 2.41 6.85 -14.60
C ARG A 81 1.65 7.88 -15.42
N ALA A 82 0.70 8.58 -14.80
CA ALA A 82 -0.08 9.63 -15.46
C ALA A 82 0.69 10.95 -15.59
N TRP A 83 1.83 11.10 -14.90
CA TRP A 83 2.67 12.29 -14.98
C TRP A 83 3.56 12.24 -16.23
N ASP A 84 3.48 13.30 -17.03
CA ASP A 84 4.17 13.43 -18.32
C ASP A 84 5.66 13.77 -18.22
N GLY A 85 6.22 13.75 -17.01
CA GLY A 85 7.63 14.10 -16.77
C GLY A 85 7.91 15.60 -16.68
N THR A 86 6.90 16.46 -16.89
CA THR A 86 7.07 17.91 -16.90
C THR A 86 6.67 18.56 -15.57
N GLY A 87 7.48 19.54 -15.14
CA GLY A 87 7.27 20.24 -13.88
C GLY A 87 7.50 19.36 -12.65
N SER A 88 6.89 19.73 -11.52
CA SER A 88 7.07 19.01 -10.25
C SER A 88 6.11 17.83 -10.13
N LEU A 89 6.64 16.61 -10.04
CA LEU A 89 5.86 15.41 -9.71
C LEU A 89 5.08 15.57 -8.39
N LEU A 90 5.71 16.12 -7.35
CA LEU A 90 5.03 16.36 -6.07
C LEU A 90 3.85 17.34 -6.22
N ALA A 91 3.97 18.34 -7.09
CA ALA A 91 2.87 19.24 -7.40
C ALA A 91 1.76 18.55 -8.23
N ALA A 92 2.11 17.65 -9.14
CA ALA A 92 1.15 16.83 -9.89
C ALA A 92 0.37 15.89 -8.95
N VAL A 93 1.08 15.17 -8.08
CA VAL A 93 0.50 14.31 -7.04
C VAL A 93 -0.43 15.10 -6.13
N ARG A 94 0.00 16.28 -5.63
CA ARG A 94 -0.82 17.13 -4.77
C ARG A 94 -2.10 17.62 -5.45
N ARG A 95 -2.05 17.95 -6.75
CA ARG A 95 -3.22 18.44 -7.51
C ARG A 95 -4.30 17.37 -7.67
N SER A 96 -3.97 16.09 -7.57
CA SER A 96 -4.97 15.02 -7.71
C SER A 96 -6.03 15.04 -6.60
N GLY A 97 -5.75 15.64 -5.43
CA GLY A 97 -6.75 15.91 -4.38
C GLY A 97 -7.43 14.69 -3.76
N GLU A 98 -7.13 13.49 -4.23
CA GLU A 98 -7.78 12.26 -3.80
C GLU A 98 -6.94 11.56 -2.73
N LEU A 99 -7.64 11.02 -1.72
CA LEU A 99 -7.08 10.00 -0.84
C LEU A 99 -6.42 8.91 -1.68
N SER A 100 -5.22 8.50 -1.30
CA SER A 100 -4.55 7.36 -1.96
C SER A 100 -5.23 6.03 -1.63
N ILE A 101 -6.16 6.02 -0.68
CA ILE A 101 -6.81 4.83 -0.14
C ILE A 101 -8.30 5.11 -0.01
N ASP A 102 -9.12 4.19 -0.50
CA ASP A 102 -10.56 4.24 -0.34
C ASP A 102 -10.93 4.37 1.16
N PRO A 103 -11.74 5.37 1.56
CA PRO A 103 -12.10 5.63 2.95
C PRO A 103 -12.60 4.39 3.71
N ARG A 104 -13.25 3.44 3.03
CA ARG A 104 -13.78 2.23 3.66
C ARG A 104 -12.68 1.30 4.20
N HIS A 105 -11.46 1.40 3.67
CA HIS A 105 -10.31 0.54 4.02
C HIS A 105 -9.40 1.14 5.07
N VAL A 106 -9.57 2.43 5.37
CA VAL A 106 -8.66 3.20 6.23
C VAL A 106 -8.61 2.62 7.64
N THR A 107 -9.74 2.19 8.20
CA THR A 107 -9.77 1.59 9.55
C THR A 107 -8.99 0.27 9.59
N ALA A 108 -9.19 -0.62 8.62
CA ALA A 108 -8.46 -1.89 8.53
C ALA A 108 -6.94 -1.65 8.33
N LEU A 109 -6.57 -0.70 7.46
CA LEU A 109 -5.16 -0.30 7.32
C LEU A 109 -4.58 0.19 8.65
N ARG A 110 -5.33 1.01 9.38
CA ARG A 110 -4.87 1.54 10.68
C ARG A 110 -4.56 0.41 11.66
N GLU A 111 -5.51 -0.52 11.82
CA GLU A 111 -5.35 -1.69 12.70
C GLU A 111 -4.13 -2.53 12.30
N LEU A 112 -3.99 -2.79 11.00
CA LEU A 112 -2.85 -3.52 10.44
C LEU A 112 -1.52 -2.84 10.75
N VAL A 113 -1.41 -1.53 10.52
CA VAL A 113 -0.18 -0.77 10.79
C VAL A 113 0.16 -0.81 12.29
N VAL A 114 -0.84 -0.74 13.17
CA VAL A 114 -0.63 -0.92 14.62
C VAL A 114 -0.06 -2.31 14.93
N LEU A 115 -0.61 -3.37 14.32
CA LEU A 115 -0.16 -4.75 14.54
C LEU A 115 1.31 -4.98 14.11
N THR A 116 1.84 -4.26 13.11
CA THR A 116 3.26 -4.39 12.70
C THR A 116 4.26 -4.12 13.83
N ARG A 117 3.84 -3.43 14.90
CA ARG A 117 4.71 -3.16 16.05
C ARG A 117 4.98 -4.41 16.87
N THR A 118 3.95 -5.24 17.05
CA THR A 118 3.97 -6.42 17.92
C THR A 118 4.10 -7.72 17.14
N GLU A 119 3.76 -7.72 15.85
CA GLU A 119 3.74 -8.92 15.00
C GLU A 119 4.89 -8.87 13.97
N PRO A 120 6.01 -9.59 14.18
CA PRO A 120 7.19 -9.52 13.31
C PRO A 120 6.92 -9.92 11.86
N GLY A 121 6.01 -10.89 11.63
CA GLY A 121 5.63 -11.33 10.30
C GLY A 121 4.93 -10.23 9.49
N LEU A 122 4.01 -9.49 10.13
CA LEU A 122 3.35 -8.34 9.48
C LEU A 122 4.32 -7.18 9.28
N ARG A 123 5.26 -6.97 10.21
CA ARG A 123 6.35 -5.98 10.04
C ARG A 123 7.22 -6.30 8.84
N ALA A 124 7.55 -7.58 8.62
CA ALA A 124 8.34 -7.99 7.46
C ALA A 124 7.60 -7.65 6.15
N VAL A 125 6.31 -7.99 6.05
CA VAL A 125 5.49 -7.65 4.87
C VAL A 125 5.41 -6.13 4.65
N TRP A 126 5.27 -5.35 5.73
CA TRP A 126 5.22 -3.89 5.67
C TRP A 126 6.51 -3.26 5.11
N LEU A 127 7.66 -3.69 5.64
CA LEU A 127 8.97 -3.18 5.21
C LEU A 127 9.33 -3.67 3.81
N GLU A 128 9.03 -4.93 3.48
CA GLU A 128 9.22 -5.48 2.12
C GLU A 128 8.38 -4.70 1.11
N THR A 129 7.11 -4.42 1.41
CA THR A 129 6.23 -3.63 0.54
C THR A 129 6.80 -2.23 0.27
N HIS A 130 7.36 -1.57 1.29
CA HIS A 130 8.00 -0.26 1.12
C HIS A 130 9.28 -0.34 0.29
N TYR A 131 10.08 -1.38 0.49
CA TYR A 131 11.28 -1.60 -0.31
C TYR A 131 10.92 -1.83 -1.79
N GLU A 132 9.94 -2.70 -2.07
CA GLU A 132 9.46 -2.95 -3.44
C GLU A 132 8.92 -1.69 -4.10
N ALA A 133 8.18 -0.87 -3.35
CA ALA A 133 7.64 0.40 -3.84
C ALA A 133 8.73 1.42 -4.16
N GLU A 134 9.80 1.51 -3.37
CA GLU A 134 10.95 2.39 -3.66
C GLU A 134 11.57 2.05 -5.03
N VAL A 135 11.82 0.76 -5.28
CA VAL A 135 12.38 0.31 -6.57
C VAL A 135 11.41 0.61 -7.72
N LEU A 136 10.10 0.40 -7.51
CA LEU A 136 9.08 0.72 -8.50
C LEU A 136 9.03 2.22 -8.81
N PHE A 137 9.00 3.09 -7.80
CA PHE A 137 8.95 4.53 -8.01
C PHE A 137 10.20 5.07 -8.69
N CYS A 138 11.40 4.55 -8.37
CA CYS A 138 12.62 4.91 -9.10
C CYS A 138 12.47 4.61 -10.60
N ARG A 139 11.97 3.43 -10.96
CA ARG A 139 11.74 3.08 -12.38
C ARG A 139 10.71 4.00 -13.04
N LEU A 140 9.55 4.21 -12.39
CA LEU A 140 8.48 5.04 -12.97
C LEU A 140 8.94 6.48 -13.19
N VAL A 141 9.63 7.08 -12.23
CA VAL A 141 10.13 8.45 -12.36
C VAL A 141 11.24 8.54 -13.41
N ALA A 142 12.13 7.54 -13.48
CA ALA A 142 13.16 7.46 -14.51
C ALA A 142 12.56 7.38 -15.92
N GLU A 143 11.55 6.52 -16.11
CA GLU A 143 10.80 6.38 -17.36
C GLU A 143 10.14 7.71 -17.78
N SER A 144 9.46 8.40 -16.86
CA SER A 144 8.82 9.68 -17.14
C SER A 144 9.81 10.81 -17.45
N THR A 145 11.05 10.74 -16.96
CA THR A 145 12.04 11.84 -17.09
C THR A 145 13.19 11.56 -18.05
N GLY A 146 13.27 10.35 -18.62
CA GLY A 146 14.39 9.91 -19.45
C GLY A 146 15.71 9.75 -18.69
N ARG A 147 15.66 9.60 -17.36
CA ARG A 147 16.83 9.40 -16.48
C ARG A 147 17.12 7.92 -16.25
N CYS A 148 18.25 7.61 -15.63
CA CYS A 148 18.53 6.24 -15.17
C CYS A 148 17.97 6.01 -13.76
N ALA A 149 17.27 4.89 -13.57
CA ALA A 149 16.67 4.51 -12.28
C ALA A 149 17.70 4.25 -11.16
N ASP A 150 18.94 3.92 -11.53
CA ASP A 150 20.02 3.64 -10.59
C ASP A 150 20.82 4.87 -10.17
N GLU A 151 20.50 6.05 -10.72
CA GLU A 151 21.15 7.30 -10.35
C GLU A 151 20.97 7.58 -8.86
N LEU A 152 22.09 7.72 -8.15
CA LEU A 152 22.10 7.96 -6.71
C LEU A 152 21.18 9.13 -6.28
N PRO A 153 21.18 10.30 -6.96
CA PRO A 153 20.26 11.37 -6.60
C PRO A 153 18.79 10.96 -6.69
N LEU A 154 18.37 10.22 -7.72
CA LEU A 154 16.98 9.78 -7.86
C LEU A 154 16.60 8.81 -6.74
N ARG A 155 17.46 7.82 -6.48
CA ARG A 155 17.26 6.83 -5.41
C ARG A 155 17.16 7.49 -4.04
N LEU A 156 18.01 8.48 -3.75
CA LEU A 156 17.96 9.23 -2.50
C LEU A 156 16.63 9.99 -2.35
N HIS A 157 16.17 10.69 -3.39
CA HIS A 157 14.91 11.44 -3.32
C HIS A 157 13.70 10.53 -3.12
N VAL A 158 13.61 9.44 -3.90
CA VAL A 158 12.52 8.47 -3.79
C VAL A 158 12.56 7.76 -2.43
N GLY A 159 13.74 7.32 -1.98
CA GLY A 159 13.91 6.66 -0.68
C GLY A 159 13.55 7.57 0.49
N MET A 160 13.97 8.84 0.47
CA MET A 160 13.61 9.82 1.50
C MET A 160 12.10 10.08 1.54
N PHE A 161 11.45 10.23 0.38
CA PHE A 161 10.01 10.40 0.31
C PHE A 161 9.26 9.16 0.84
N ASN A 162 9.67 7.96 0.41
CA ASN A 162 9.10 6.70 0.85
C ASN A 162 9.25 6.51 2.37
N LEU A 163 10.42 6.82 2.93
CA LEU A 163 10.65 6.77 4.37
C LEU A 163 9.77 7.77 5.13
N ALA A 164 9.67 9.01 4.65
CA ALA A 164 8.83 10.03 5.27
C ALA A 164 7.35 9.62 5.27
N MET A 165 6.86 9.07 4.15
CA MET A 165 5.50 8.52 4.03
C MET A 165 5.26 7.35 4.99
N ARG A 166 6.20 6.40 5.06
CA ARG A 166 6.11 5.25 5.98
C ARG A 166 5.99 5.70 7.43
N ILE A 167 6.88 6.59 7.87
CA ILE A 167 6.89 7.12 9.24
C ILE A 167 5.59 7.87 9.53
N ALA A 168 5.08 8.64 8.57
CA ALA A 168 3.82 9.34 8.72
C ALA A 168 2.64 8.37 8.91
N VAL A 169 2.52 7.34 8.07
CA VAL A 169 1.45 6.33 8.22
C VAL A 169 1.56 5.60 9.56
N GLU A 170 2.77 5.24 10.00
CA GLU A 170 3.03 4.65 11.31
C GLU A 170 2.61 5.59 12.46
N ASP A 171 2.91 6.89 12.35
CA ASP A 171 2.55 7.89 13.35
C ASP A 171 1.05 8.13 13.42
N TRP A 172 0.39 8.29 12.27
CA TRP A 172 -1.06 8.39 12.15
C TRP A 172 -1.77 7.19 12.80
N ALA A 173 -1.29 5.98 12.53
CA ALA A 173 -1.88 4.78 13.11
C ALA A 173 -1.81 4.78 14.65
N ARG A 174 -0.71 5.30 15.22
CA ARG A 174 -0.50 5.38 16.67
C ARG A 174 -1.38 6.41 17.37
N ARG A 175 -1.55 7.61 16.81
CA ARG A 175 -2.11 8.75 17.56
C ARG A 175 -3.60 8.60 17.90
N GLY A 176 -4.31 7.69 17.25
CA GLY A 176 -5.78 7.71 17.32
C GLY A 176 -6.31 8.87 16.50
N ALA A 177 -7.48 8.69 15.91
CA ALA A 177 -8.06 9.67 15.00
C ALA A 177 -9.56 9.75 15.26
N GLU A 178 -10.07 10.97 15.43
CA GLU A 178 -11.52 11.23 15.42
C GLU A 178 -12.08 11.00 14.00
N SER A 179 -11.28 11.30 12.97
CA SER A 179 -11.58 11.01 11.57
C SER A 179 -10.36 10.39 10.88
N PRO A 180 -10.22 9.05 10.93
CA PRO A 180 -9.04 8.35 10.40
C PRO A 180 -8.68 8.72 8.96
N ALA A 181 -9.67 8.86 8.08
CA ALA A 181 -9.45 9.18 6.67
C ALA A 181 -8.96 10.63 6.49
N ALA A 182 -9.63 11.61 7.11
CA ALA A 182 -9.25 13.01 6.99
C ALA A 182 -7.85 13.27 7.60
N ASP A 183 -7.55 12.61 8.73
CA ASP A 183 -6.26 12.74 9.39
C ASP A 183 -5.12 12.15 8.55
N LEU A 184 -5.36 11.00 7.89
CA LEU A 184 -4.41 10.39 6.97
C LEU A 184 -4.14 11.28 5.74
N GLU A 185 -5.20 11.89 5.20
CA GLU A 185 -5.11 12.82 4.08
C GLU A 185 -4.28 14.06 4.45
N ALA A 186 -4.61 14.69 5.58
CA ALA A 186 -3.94 15.87 6.08
C ALA A 186 -2.44 15.61 6.31
N LEU A 187 -2.11 14.45 6.89
CA LEU A 187 -0.74 14.05 7.15
C LEU A 187 0.04 13.76 5.86
N THR A 188 -0.57 13.05 4.91
CA THR A 188 0.02 12.80 3.58
C THR A 188 0.33 14.13 2.88
N GLY A 189 -0.62 15.08 2.92
CA GLY A 189 -0.42 16.42 2.39
C GLY A 189 0.71 17.18 3.09
N ALA A 190 0.84 17.03 4.42
CA ALA A 190 1.93 17.65 5.19
C ALA A 190 3.30 17.08 4.80
N VAL A 191 3.43 15.76 4.66
CA VAL A 191 4.68 15.11 4.21
C VAL A 191 5.08 15.63 2.83
N ILE A 192 4.16 15.64 1.86
CA ILE A 192 4.42 16.12 0.50
C ILE A 192 4.90 17.58 0.53
N ARG A 193 4.29 18.44 1.36
CA ARG A 193 4.72 19.84 1.51
C ARG A 193 6.13 19.94 2.11
N THR A 194 6.42 19.20 3.17
CA THR A 194 7.72 19.22 3.84
C THR A 194 8.83 18.77 2.90
N VAL A 195 8.61 17.67 2.17
CA VAL A 195 9.58 17.14 1.18
C VAL A 195 9.78 18.14 0.04
N ALA A 196 8.72 18.75 -0.48
CA ALA A 196 8.82 19.75 -1.54
C ALA A 196 9.54 21.05 -1.10
N THR A 197 9.45 21.42 0.17
CA THR A 197 10.21 22.56 0.72
C THR A 197 11.68 22.21 0.93
N ALA A 198 11.96 21.02 1.47
CA ALA A 198 13.33 20.54 1.65
C ALA A 198 14.08 20.39 0.31
N ALA A 199 13.41 19.89 -0.73
CA ALA A 199 14.00 19.77 -2.07
C ALA A 199 14.44 21.13 -2.63
N ARG A 200 13.61 22.17 -2.47
CA ARG A 200 13.96 23.54 -2.93
C ARG A 200 15.11 24.15 -2.13
N ALA A 201 15.15 23.94 -0.82
CA ALA A 201 16.22 24.45 0.03
C ALA A 201 17.60 23.79 -0.20
N LEU A 202 17.66 22.68 -0.95
CA LEU A 202 18.90 22.01 -1.36
C LEU A 202 19.39 22.44 -2.76
N GLU A 203 18.54 23.14 -3.52
CA GLU A 203 18.85 23.69 -4.85
C GLU A 203 19.37 25.14 -4.79
N ASP A 204 19.15 25.83 -3.66
CA ASP A 204 19.65 27.19 -3.33
C ASP A 204 20.96 27.13 -2.51
#